data_AF-A0A1E5CY18-F1
#
_entry.id   AF-A0A1E5CY18-F1
#
_cell.length_a   1.000
_cell.length_b   1.000
_cell.length_c   1.000
_cell.angle_alpha   90.00
_cell.angle_beta   90.00
_cell.angle_gamma   90.00
#
_symmetry.space_group_name_H-M   'P 1'
#
loop_
_entity.id
_entity.type
_entity.pdbx_description
1 polymer ?
#
loop_
_entity_poly.entity_id
_entity_poly.type
_entity_poly.pdbx_seq_one_letter_code
_entity_poly.pdbx_strand_id
1 'polypeptide(L)'
;MKISIEKLKAVVGIATDKMATTLIQEIAGSDLAMGNFSYSYDVQIDQQVISLNIQYSSQTVLETHYSYDLLGDSLGSIKISLLDSNGEEPLSLEFNTDFDFESAIEHYS
;
A
#
# COMPACT_ATOMS: atom_id res chain seq x y z
N MET A 1 -2.41 4.08 -21.43
CA MET A 1 -2.09 2.67 -21.16
C MET A 1 -3.23 2.09 -20.34
N LYS A 2 -3.77 0.90 -20.68
CA LYS A 2 -4.86 0.28 -19.90
C LYS A 2 -4.24 -0.77 -18.98
N ILE A 3 -4.11 -0.44 -17.69
CA ILE A 3 -3.69 -1.39 -16.65
C ILE A 3 -4.84 -2.37 -16.38
N SER A 4 -4.52 -3.66 -16.17
CA SER A 4 -5.51 -4.64 -15.73
C SER A 4 -5.84 -4.47 -14.24
N ILE A 5 -7.02 -4.93 -13.82
CA ILE A 5 -7.45 -4.80 -12.41
C ILE A 5 -6.52 -5.59 -11.49
N GLU A 6 -6.02 -6.73 -11.96
CA GLU A 6 -5.09 -7.60 -11.23
C GLU A 6 -3.76 -6.89 -11.01
N LYS A 7 -3.20 -6.29 -12.05
CA LYS A 7 -1.96 -5.51 -11.97
C LYS A 7 -2.12 -4.30 -11.04
N LEU A 8 -3.29 -3.69 -11.06
CA LEU A 8 -3.64 -2.60 -10.16
C LEU A 8 -3.68 -3.06 -8.70
N LYS A 9 -4.36 -4.18 -8.40
CA LYS A 9 -4.39 -4.75 -7.05
C LYS A 9 -2.99 -5.07 -6.54
N ALA A 10 -2.12 -5.64 -7.37
CA ALA A 10 -0.74 -5.94 -6.99
C ALA A 10 0.06 -4.68 -6.65
N VAL A 11 -0.03 -3.63 -7.48
CA VAL A 11 0.66 -2.35 -7.23
C VAL A 11 0.18 -1.71 -5.93
N VAL A 12 -1.14 -1.66 -5.71
CA VAL A 12 -1.73 -1.09 -4.50
C VAL A 12 -1.37 -1.92 -3.27
N GLY A 13 -1.41 -3.25 -3.38
CA GLY A 13 -1.04 -4.17 -2.30
C GLY A 13 0.40 -3.95 -1.84
N ILE A 14 1.36 -3.93 -2.76
CA ILE A 14 2.78 -3.67 -2.43
C ILE A 14 2.95 -2.32 -1.74
N ALA A 15 2.27 -1.29 -2.26
CA ALA A 15 2.36 0.05 -1.68
C ALA A 15 1.78 0.11 -0.26
N THR A 16 0.67 -0.58 -0.04
CA THR A 16 0.00 -0.66 1.26
C THR A 16 0.82 -1.46 2.27
N ASP A 17 1.43 -2.58 1.86
CA ASP A 17 2.28 -3.39 2.74
C ASP A 17 3.51 -2.62 3.23
N LYS A 18 4.12 -1.83 2.32
CA LYS A 18 5.23 -0.95 2.68
C LYS A 18 4.78 0.11 3.69
N MET A 19 3.63 0.73 3.45
CA MET A 19 3.07 1.74 4.36
C MET A 19 2.75 1.16 5.74
N ALA A 20 2.07 0.01 5.79
CA ALA A 20 1.76 -0.68 7.03
C ALA A 20 3.02 -1.04 7.82
N THR A 21 4.07 -1.50 7.13
CA THR A 21 5.37 -1.78 7.75
C THR A 21 5.96 -0.53 8.40
N THR A 22 5.97 0.60 7.70
CA THR A 22 6.48 1.88 8.23
C THR A 22 5.68 2.33 9.45
N LEU A 23 4.35 2.32 9.37
CA LEU A 23 3.49 2.72 10.49
C LEU A 23 3.64 1.80 11.71
N ILE A 24 3.75 0.49 11.51
CA ILE A 24 4.02 -0.45 12.61
C ILE A 24 5.35 -0.12 13.27
N GLN A 25 6.40 0.20 12.50
CA GLN A 25 7.70 0.58 13.06
C GLN A 25 7.61 1.86 13.90
N GLU A 26 6.82 2.84 13.44
CA GLU A 26 6.58 4.07 14.19
C GLU A 26 5.80 3.83 15.50
N ILE A 27 4.77 2.97 15.46
CA ILE A 27 3.99 2.59 16.64
C ILE A 27 4.82 1.77 17.63
N ALA A 28 5.58 0.80 17.12
CA ALA A 28 6.30 -0.18 17.92
C ALA A 28 7.51 0.43 18.66
N GLY A 29 8.11 1.49 18.09
CA GLY A 29 9.33 2.09 18.61
C GLY A 29 10.46 1.06 18.76
N SER A 30 11.28 1.22 19.80
CA SER A 30 12.38 0.29 20.13
C SER A 30 11.95 -0.95 20.90
N ASP A 31 10.75 -0.98 21.46
CA ASP A 31 10.40 -1.86 22.58
C ASP A 31 9.44 -2.99 22.17
N LEU A 32 8.74 -2.87 21.05
CA LEU A 32 7.80 -3.88 20.56
C LEU A 32 8.31 -4.52 19.27
N ALA A 33 8.25 -5.86 19.18
CA ALA A 33 8.62 -6.57 17.98
C ALA A 33 7.52 -6.47 16.90
N MET A 34 7.90 -6.30 15.63
CA MET A 34 6.96 -6.22 14.50
C MET A 34 6.01 -7.42 14.41
N GLY A 35 6.46 -8.62 14.80
CA GLY A 35 5.66 -9.84 14.76
C GLY A 35 4.46 -9.85 15.73
N ASN A 36 4.35 -8.87 16.62
CA ASN A 36 3.19 -8.72 17.51
C ASN A 36 2.04 -7.92 16.87
N PHE A 37 2.28 -7.36 15.69
CA PHE A 37 1.30 -6.59 14.94
C PHE A 37 0.79 -7.40 13.76
N SER A 38 -0.48 -7.19 13.45
CA SER A 38 -1.09 -7.61 12.20
C SER A 38 -1.79 -6.41 11.58
N TYR A 39 -1.91 -6.40 10.27
CA TYR A 39 -2.67 -5.37 9.58
C TYR A 39 -3.56 -5.99 8.51
N SER A 40 -4.62 -5.27 8.17
CA SER A 40 -5.54 -5.61 7.08
C SER A 40 -5.91 -4.33 6.36
N TYR A 41 -6.12 -4.43 5.04
CA TYR A 41 -6.55 -3.30 4.25
C TYR A 41 -7.64 -3.67 3.26
N ASP A 42 -8.51 -2.70 2.99
CA ASP A 42 -9.54 -2.78 1.96
C ASP A 42 -9.26 -1.74 0.88
N VAL A 43 -9.32 -2.17 -0.39
CA VAL A 43 -9.07 -1.29 -1.55
C VAL A 43 -10.36 -1.06 -2.32
N GLN A 44 -10.76 0.20 -2.45
CA GLN A 44 -11.88 0.64 -3.26
C GLN A 44 -11.38 1.25 -4.56
N ILE A 45 -11.24 0.40 -5.59
CA ILE A 45 -10.64 0.78 -6.87
C ILE A 45 -11.36 1.95 -7.56
N ASP A 46 -12.69 1.93 -7.57
CA ASP A 46 -13.51 2.95 -8.24
C ASP A 46 -13.38 4.33 -7.60
N GLN A 47 -13.10 4.36 -6.30
CA GLN A 47 -12.95 5.59 -5.52
C GLN A 47 -11.48 5.98 -5.30
N GLN A 48 -10.55 5.10 -5.69
CA GLN A 48 -9.11 5.25 -5.47
C GLN A 48 -8.75 5.44 -4.00
N VAL A 49 -9.41 4.69 -3.12
CA VAL A 49 -9.24 4.76 -1.66
C VAL A 49 -8.74 3.42 -1.11
N ILE A 50 -7.90 3.49 -0.08
CA ILE A 50 -7.42 2.36 0.71
C ILE A 50 -7.74 2.65 2.17
N SER A 51 -8.39 1.71 2.85
CA SER A 51 -8.58 1.75 4.31
C SER A 51 -7.61 0.76 4.94
N LEU A 52 -6.67 1.23 5.76
CA LEU A 52 -5.68 0.40 6.45
C LEU A 52 -5.96 0.37 7.95
N ASN A 53 -6.02 -0.84 8.50
CA ASN A 53 -6.20 -1.10 9.93
C ASN A 53 -5.00 -1.87 10.48
N ILE A 54 -4.37 -1.33 11.52
CA ILE A 54 -3.27 -1.98 12.25
C ILE A 54 -3.79 -2.44 13.62
N GLN A 55 -3.47 -3.68 13.96
CA GLN A 55 -3.89 -4.33 15.19
C GLN A 55 -2.71 -4.79 16.02
N TYR A 56 -2.83 -4.66 17.35
CA TYR A 56 -1.94 -5.24 18.34
C TYR A 56 -2.75 -6.12 19.29
N SER A 57 -2.41 -7.41 19.38
CA SER A 57 -3.16 -8.38 20.21
C SER A 57 -4.69 -8.34 19.97
N SER A 58 -5.09 -8.29 18.69
CA SER A 58 -6.49 -8.19 18.22
C SER A 58 -7.23 -6.88 18.55
N GLN A 59 -6.55 -5.86 19.09
CA GLN A 59 -7.10 -4.52 19.27
C GLN A 59 -6.62 -3.61 18.14
N THR A 60 -7.54 -2.88 17.50
CA THR A 60 -7.17 -1.85 16.52
C THR A 60 -6.47 -0.72 17.25
N VAL A 61 -5.23 -0.42 16.84
CA VAL A 61 -4.42 0.66 17.41
C VAL A 61 -4.29 1.84 16.45
N LEU A 62 -4.48 1.62 15.15
CA LEU A 62 -4.52 2.67 14.14
C LEU A 62 -5.48 2.27 13.00
N GLU A 63 -6.31 3.22 12.61
CA GLU A 63 -7.15 3.17 11.41
C GLU A 63 -6.87 4.42 10.58
N THR A 64 -6.50 4.23 9.32
CA THR A 64 -6.13 5.33 8.43
C THR A 64 -6.65 5.09 7.01
N HIS A 65 -6.86 6.18 6.30
CA HIS A 65 -7.43 6.19 4.95
C HIS A 65 -6.47 6.90 4.01
N TYR A 66 -6.16 6.26 2.89
CA TYR A 66 -5.33 6.82 1.85
C TYR A 66 -6.13 6.99 0.57
N SER A 67 -5.89 8.09 -0.12
CA SER A 67 -6.18 8.17 -1.56
C SER A 67 -4.93 7.79 -2.34
N TYR A 68 -5.10 7.15 -3.50
CA TYR A 68 -3.97 6.83 -4.37
C TYR A 68 -4.13 7.34 -5.79
N ASP A 69 -3.02 7.81 -6.37
CA ASP A 69 -2.94 8.18 -7.78
C ASP A 69 -2.01 7.22 -8.52
N LEU A 70 -2.33 6.97 -9.80
CA LEU A 70 -1.52 6.13 -10.68
C LEU A 70 -1.09 6.91 -11.91
N LEU A 71 0.22 6.95 -12.13
CA LEU A 71 0.83 7.60 -13.28
C LEU A 71 1.61 6.55 -14.06
N GLY A 72 1.24 6.37 -15.33
CA GLY A 72 2.02 5.60 -16.29
C GLY A 72 2.85 6.53 -17.17
N ASP A 73 4.14 6.27 -17.34
CA ASP A 73 4.97 7.01 -18.29
C ASP A 73 4.90 6.40 -19.71
N SER A 74 5.50 7.07 -20.69
CA SER A 74 5.55 6.58 -22.08
C SER A 74 6.46 5.36 -22.27
N LEU A 75 7.26 5.02 -21.26
CA LEU A 75 8.17 3.88 -21.25
C LEU A 75 7.47 2.63 -20.66
N GLY A 76 6.36 2.79 -19.94
CA GLY A 76 5.58 1.72 -19.33
C GLY A 76 5.83 1.54 -17.84
N SER A 77 6.60 2.44 -17.21
CA SER A 77 6.77 2.48 -15.76
C SER A 77 5.47 2.92 -15.09
N ILE A 78 5.19 2.39 -13.91
CA ILE A 78 4.00 2.73 -13.12
C ILE A 78 4.45 3.35 -11.83
N LYS A 79 3.97 4.56 -11.54
CA LYS A 79 4.13 5.20 -10.24
C LYS A 79 2.80 5.21 -9.50
N ILE A 80 2.82 4.80 -8.24
CA ILE A 80 1.72 4.98 -7.30
C ILE A 80 2.14 5.92 -6.19
N SER A 81 1.25 6.83 -5.81
CA SER A 81 1.42 7.73 -4.67
C SER A 81 0.29 7.49 -3.69
N LEU A 82 0.59 7.24 -2.41
CA LEU A 82 -0.39 7.16 -1.33
C LEU A 82 -0.35 8.46 -0.53
N LEU A 83 -1.52 9.09 -0.32
CA LEU A 83 -1.66 10.32 0.44
C LEU A 83 -2.55 10.08 1.67
N ASP A 84 -2.01 10.35 2.86
CA ASP A 84 -2.80 10.34 4.11
C ASP A 84 -3.63 11.63 4.23
N SER A 85 -4.81 11.49 4.80
CA SER A 85 -5.66 12.57 5.33
C SER A 85 -4.94 13.59 6.23
N ASN A 86 -3.81 13.24 6.83
CA ASN A 86 -3.00 14.14 7.68
C ASN A 86 -2.12 15.13 6.89
N GLY A 87 -2.05 15.02 5.55
CA GLY A 87 -1.38 16.00 4.69
C GLY A 87 0.16 15.92 4.69
N GLU A 88 0.73 14.79 5.12
CA GLU A 88 2.16 14.52 5.01
C GLU A 88 2.61 14.28 3.56
N GLU A 89 3.92 14.29 3.30
CA GLU A 89 4.46 14.01 1.98
C GLU A 89 3.98 12.63 1.48
N PRO A 90 3.44 12.53 0.26
CA PRO A 90 2.86 11.29 -0.23
C PRO A 90 3.93 10.20 -0.42
N LEU A 91 3.68 9.01 0.14
CA LEU A 91 4.55 7.85 -0.10
C LEU A 91 4.43 7.44 -1.57
N SER A 92 5.51 7.64 -2.32
CA SER A 92 5.57 7.29 -3.74
C SER A 92 6.39 6.03 -3.98
N LEU A 93 5.88 5.14 -4.83
CA LEU A 93 6.56 3.93 -5.31
C LEU A 93 6.54 3.92 -6.82
N GLU A 94 7.70 3.68 -7.42
CA GLU A 94 7.89 3.59 -8.87
C GLU A 94 8.30 2.17 -9.24
N PHE A 95 7.57 1.60 -10.19
CA PHE A 95 7.76 0.26 -10.73
C PHE A 95 8.21 0.38 -12.17
N ASN A 96 9.44 -0.05 -12.42
CA ASN A 96 10.05 -0.02 -13.75
C ASN A 96 9.35 -1.03 -14.68
N THR A 97 9.62 -0.93 -15.98
CA THR A 97 9.10 -1.84 -17.01
C THR A 97 9.45 -3.32 -16.77
N ASP A 98 10.58 -3.56 -16.10
CA ASP A 98 11.13 -4.89 -15.87
C ASP A 98 10.63 -5.51 -14.55
N PHE A 99 9.75 -4.80 -13.83
CA PHE A 99 9.16 -5.31 -12.59
C PHE A 99 8.26 -6.52 -12.89
N ASP A 100 8.47 -7.60 -12.14
CA ASP A 100 7.72 -8.85 -12.30
C ASP A 100 6.34 -8.76 -11.66
N PHE A 101 5.40 -8.17 -12.41
CA PHE A 101 4.02 -8.04 -11.99
C PHE A 101 3.27 -9.38 -11.92
N GLU A 102 3.69 -10.40 -12.67
CA GLU A 102 3.00 -11.70 -12.67
C GLU A 102 3.18 -12.39 -11.32
N SER A 103 4.42 -12.45 -10.82
CA SER A 103 4.71 -12.96 -9.48
C SER A 103 4.02 -12.14 -8.38
N ALA A 104 3.94 -10.81 -8.55
CA ALA A 104 3.23 -9.96 -7.60
C ALA A 104 1.72 -10.27 -7.60
N ILE A 105 1.11 -10.44 -8.77
CA ILE A 105 -0.31 -10.75 -8.89
C ILE A 105 -0.64 -12.03 -8.12
N GLU A 106 0.15 -13.11 -8.22
CA GLU A 106 -0.08 -14.35 -7.46
C GLU A 106 -0.18 -14.12 -5.95
N HIS A 107 0.53 -13.13 -5.41
CA HIS A 107 0.49 -12.79 -3.99
C HIS A 107 -0.76 -12.01 -3.57
N TYR A 108 -1.37 -11.27 -4.51
CA TYR A 108 -2.51 -10.38 -4.27
C TYR A 108 -3.79 -10.79 -5.03
N SER A 109 -3.85 -12.03 -5.56
CA SER A 109 -4.98 -12.62 -6.32
C SER A 109 -6.08 -13.19 -5.44
#